data_AF-A0A399ZIE8-F1
#
_entry.id   AF-A0A399ZIE8-F1
#
_cell.length_a   1.000
_cell.length_b   1.000
_cell.length_c   1.000
_cell.angle_alpha   90.00
_cell.angle_beta   90.00
_cell.angle_gamma   90.00
#
_symmetry.space_group_name_H-M   'P 1'
#
loop_
_entity.id
_entity.type
_entity.pdbx_description
1 polymer ?
#
loop_
_entity_poly.entity_id
_entity_poly.type
_entity_poly.pdbx_seq_one_letter_code
_entity_poly.pdbx_strand_id
1 'polypeptide(L)'
;MNTRYVVSTVLVSCLIIIGCAAPAAPAGDAGMDSTAAVTSPLSIASNATVILVIDDFAYIELADLKDYDLNVPTDTSENCVVTPDGQLDSAKRGVAISSNVVHNIPHGEMVYERLDSLLRSYYGDPSQVSDGTTLFGLSWMKQIHIWNDTFILVAVDTVGYTTSLVTSRIEQSINVWENPAEYGVQNFVLNMSFAVIPCDLSLGKNPDELLAEYESQIGDDPELEQLRDTLSALADEGITEAELEELIFEPTFRQLRLSLVYGMGPAVDQTYYQTIIAGNDQDGNPDPLANLLTQLSKESESRHVISVAAAGNYEWNVPFPFAPAIWPGVISVSAGDDGADPPLAWYSNYGEVRMSGAYTLSTGPTVEGTSFAAPELSYWAAEYLTAAGTSSCLGPDGTTYHPALNYTDTPDGLWDNLSLVEADNFICPNFIP
;
A
#
# COMPACT_ATOMS: atom_id res chain seq x y z
N MET A 1 33.65 -27.74 -11.36
CA MET A 1 32.59 -27.41 -10.37
C MET A 1 31.29 -27.39 -11.15
N ASN A 2 30.29 -28.15 -10.69
CA ASN A 2 29.17 -28.63 -11.52
C ASN A 2 28.12 -27.54 -11.82
N THR A 3 27.92 -27.26 -13.11
CA THR A 3 26.95 -26.31 -13.71
C THR A 3 25.48 -26.65 -13.39
N ARG A 4 25.18 -27.89 -12.99
CA ARG A 4 23.85 -28.32 -12.54
C ARG A 4 23.40 -27.70 -11.22
N TYR A 5 24.28 -27.08 -10.44
CA TYR A 5 23.90 -26.41 -9.19
C TYR A 5 23.36 -24.99 -9.39
N VAL A 6 23.68 -24.30 -10.50
CA VAL A 6 23.27 -22.90 -10.69
C VAL A 6 21.80 -22.81 -11.13
N VAL A 7 21.35 -23.72 -12.00
CA VAL A 7 19.94 -23.76 -12.47
C VAL A 7 18.98 -24.21 -11.36
N SER A 8 19.42 -25.10 -10.45
CA SER A 8 18.63 -25.43 -9.26
C SER A 8 18.62 -24.34 -8.19
N THR A 9 19.61 -23.44 -8.13
CA THR A 9 19.63 -22.39 -7.08
C THR A 9 18.69 -21.22 -7.40
N VAL A 10 18.37 -21.00 -8.68
CA VAL A 10 17.37 -20.01 -9.12
C VAL A 10 15.93 -20.54 -8.99
N LEU A 11 15.73 -21.86 -8.89
CA LEU A 11 14.42 -22.51 -8.77
C LEU A 11 14.12 -23.14 -7.38
N VAL A 12 15.12 -23.34 -6.51
CA VAL A 12 14.98 -24.12 -5.24
C VAL A 12 15.25 -23.28 -3.98
N SER A 13 15.12 -21.95 -4.04
CA SER A 13 15.25 -21.10 -2.85
C SER A 13 13.95 -20.95 -2.02
N CYS A 14 12.89 -21.71 -2.31
CA CYS A 14 11.57 -21.66 -1.63
C CYS A 14 11.15 -22.93 -0.86
N LEU A 15 12.09 -23.69 -0.29
CA LEU A 15 11.77 -24.96 0.39
C LEU A 15 12.13 -24.93 1.89
N ILE A 16 11.16 -24.63 2.76
CA ILE A 16 11.15 -25.04 4.17
C ILE A 16 9.74 -25.47 4.59
N ILE A 17 9.68 -26.64 5.21
CA ILE A 17 8.50 -27.39 5.71
C ILE A 17 8.29 -27.08 7.20
N ILE A 18 7.08 -26.74 7.67
CA ILE A 18 6.63 -26.97 9.06
C ILE A 18 5.14 -27.37 9.11
N GLY A 19 4.83 -28.35 9.97
CA GLY A 19 3.51 -28.95 10.19
C GLY A 19 2.70 -28.33 11.34
N CYS A 20 1.40 -28.56 11.28
CA CYS A 20 0.31 -27.85 11.95
C CYS A 20 0.18 -28.03 13.47
N ALA A 21 -0.19 -26.93 14.15
CA ALA A 21 -1.19 -26.92 15.22
C ALA A 21 -1.98 -25.60 15.13
N ALA A 22 -3.32 -25.66 15.12
CA ALA A 22 -4.17 -24.47 14.97
C ALA A 22 -4.05 -23.53 16.19
N PRO A 23 -3.78 -22.21 16.01
CA PRO A 23 -3.88 -21.26 17.11
C PRO A 23 -5.35 -20.87 17.33
N ALA A 24 -5.67 -20.53 18.57
CA ALA A 24 -7.00 -20.05 18.96
C ALA A 24 -7.23 -18.64 18.39
N ALA A 25 -8.47 -18.36 17.97
CA ALA A 25 -8.89 -17.03 17.51
C ALA A 25 -8.43 -15.92 18.49
N PRO A 26 -7.97 -14.75 18.00
CA PRO A 26 -7.59 -13.65 18.86
C PRO A 26 -8.79 -13.28 19.75
N ALA A 27 -8.56 -13.30 21.06
CA ALA A 27 -9.56 -12.90 22.03
C ALA A 27 -9.98 -11.45 21.70
N GLY A 28 -11.27 -11.25 21.41
CA GLY A 28 -11.83 -9.91 21.21
C GLY A 28 -11.42 -9.03 22.39
N ASP A 29 -10.70 -7.95 22.08
CA ASP A 29 -10.12 -7.08 23.08
C ASP A 29 -11.23 -6.55 23.98
N ALA A 30 -11.11 -6.83 25.28
CA ALA A 30 -12.17 -6.62 26.24
C ALA A 30 -12.42 -5.12 26.43
N GLY A 31 -13.70 -4.76 26.51
CA GLY A 31 -14.22 -3.40 26.59
C GLY A 31 -13.35 -2.39 27.37
N MET A 32 -13.14 -1.26 26.70
CA MET A 32 -12.51 -0.03 27.19
C MET A 32 -13.06 0.38 28.57
N ASP A 33 -12.27 0.16 29.64
CA ASP A 33 -12.59 0.61 31.00
C ASP A 33 -11.99 2.02 31.22
N SER A 34 -12.82 3.05 31.05
CA SER A 34 -12.44 4.45 30.82
C SER A 34 -12.08 5.28 32.07
N THR A 35 -11.37 4.72 33.05
CA THR A 35 -11.13 5.43 34.34
C THR A 35 -9.77 6.15 34.48
N ALA A 36 -9.01 6.33 33.40
CA ALA A 36 -7.77 7.11 33.44
C ALA A 36 -8.04 8.62 33.61
N ALA A 37 -7.28 9.26 34.52
CA ALA A 37 -7.48 10.65 34.91
C ALA A 37 -7.15 11.62 33.77
N VAL A 38 -8.18 12.33 33.30
CA VAL A 38 -8.15 13.33 32.24
C VAL A 38 -7.24 14.50 32.62
N THR A 39 -6.07 14.59 31.98
CA THR A 39 -5.35 15.86 31.79
C THR A 39 -6.26 16.81 31.01
N SER A 40 -6.20 18.12 31.30
CA SER A 40 -7.06 19.17 30.71
C SER A 40 -7.47 18.88 29.25
N PRO A 41 -8.76 19.01 28.89
CA PRO A 41 -9.25 18.63 27.56
C PRO A 41 -8.46 19.36 26.49
N LEU A 42 -7.95 18.58 25.54
CA LEU A 42 -7.27 19.06 24.34
C LEU A 42 -8.29 19.87 23.52
N SER A 43 -8.00 21.13 23.23
CA SER A 43 -8.91 22.01 22.49
C SER A 43 -8.63 21.90 21.00
N ILE A 44 -9.22 20.93 20.30
CA ILE A 44 -9.05 20.79 18.85
C ILE A 44 -9.99 21.73 18.08
N ALA A 45 -9.51 22.35 17.00
CA ALA A 45 -10.34 23.18 16.14
C ALA A 45 -11.36 22.30 15.39
N SER A 46 -12.58 22.76 15.20
CA SER A 46 -13.62 21.98 14.51
C SER A 46 -13.30 21.70 13.03
N ASN A 47 -12.40 22.49 12.43
CA ASN A 47 -11.91 22.30 11.07
C ASN A 47 -10.54 21.60 11.02
N ALA A 48 -10.06 21.04 12.13
CA ALA A 48 -8.84 20.25 12.15
C ALA A 48 -8.97 19.06 11.20
N THR A 49 -7.84 18.63 10.64
CA THR A 49 -7.76 17.43 9.81
C THR A 49 -6.88 16.37 10.47
N VAL A 50 -7.42 15.16 10.61
CA VAL A 50 -6.70 13.99 11.11
C VAL A 50 -6.16 13.21 9.93
N ILE A 51 -4.85 12.98 9.89
CA ILE A 51 -4.17 12.12 8.93
C ILE A 51 -3.85 10.80 9.63
N LEU A 52 -4.53 9.73 9.23
CA LEU A 52 -4.28 8.38 9.71
C LEU A 52 -3.24 7.71 8.79
N VAL A 53 -2.03 7.47 9.30
CA VAL A 53 -1.02 6.65 8.64
C VAL A 53 -1.28 5.20 9.03
N ILE A 54 -1.87 4.44 8.11
CA ILE A 54 -2.32 3.08 8.33
C ILE A 54 -1.28 2.16 7.71
N ASP A 55 -0.52 1.48 8.54
CA ASP A 55 0.60 0.64 8.09
C ASP A 55 1.02 -0.34 9.20
N ASP A 56 2.03 -1.13 8.96
CA ASP A 56 2.67 -1.97 9.97
C ASP A 56 3.75 -1.17 10.72
N PHE A 57 3.58 -1.09 12.04
CA PHE A 57 4.53 -0.43 12.94
C PHE A 57 5.25 -1.42 13.85
N ALA A 58 5.06 -2.74 13.65
CA ALA A 58 5.92 -3.71 14.30
C ALA A 58 7.24 -3.87 13.56
N TYR A 59 8.28 -3.99 14.36
CA TYR A 59 9.53 -4.52 13.86
C TYR A 59 9.46 -6.04 13.79
N ILE A 60 9.66 -6.60 12.60
CA ILE A 60 9.88 -8.04 12.43
C ILE A 60 11.26 -8.22 11.80
N GLU A 61 12.22 -8.80 12.54
CA GLU A 61 13.48 -9.18 11.91
C GLU A 61 13.21 -10.22 10.83
N LEU A 62 13.82 -10.07 9.64
CA LEU A 62 13.78 -11.09 8.59
C LEU A 62 14.26 -12.47 9.08
N ALA A 63 15.14 -12.50 10.08
CA ALA A 63 15.57 -13.72 10.75
C ALA A 63 14.47 -14.32 11.63
N ASP A 64 13.69 -13.44 12.28
CA ASP A 64 12.56 -13.83 13.10
C ASP A 64 11.39 -14.30 12.24
N LEU A 65 11.18 -13.83 10.99
CA LEU A 65 10.12 -14.33 10.08
C LEU A 65 10.08 -15.86 9.91
N LYS A 66 11.20 -16.57 10.18
CA LYS A 66 11.23 -18.05 10.12
C LYS A 66 10.62 -18.73 11.35
N ASP A 67 10.69 -18.08 12.51
CA ASP A 67 10.17 -18.56 13.79
C ASP A 67 8.94 -17.77 14.25
N TYR A 68 8.69 -16.62 13.61
CA TYR A 68 7.44 -15.90 13.66
C TYR A 68 6.45 -16.81 12.95
N ASP A 69 5.66 -17.50 13.77
CA ASP A 69 4.27 -17.77 13.44
C ASP A 69 3.64 -16.39 13.26
N LEU A 70 3.96 -15.74 12.12
CA LEU A 70 3.10 -14.77 11.49
C LEU A 70 1.76 -15.47 11.65
N ASN A 71 0.87 -14.93 12.46
CA ASN A 71 -0.49 -15.41 12.50
C ASN A 71 -1.12 -15.05 11.13
N VAL A 72 -0.48 -15.49 10.04
CA VAL A 72 -1.00 -15.51 8.69
C VAL A 72 -2.31 -16.21 8.91
N PRO A 73 -3.42 -15.50 8.65
CA PRO A 73 -4.73 -16.06 8.83
C PRO A 73 -4.73 -17.45 8.22
N THR A 74 -5.01 -18.46 9.04
CA THR A 74 -5.24 -19.81 8.52
C THR A 74 -6.51 -19.85 7.68
N ASP A 75 -7.32 -18.81 7.78
CA ASP A 75 -8.46 -18.57 6.93
C ASP A 75 -7.98 -18.08 5.57
N THR A 76 -7.98 -19.01 4.61
CA THR A 76 -7.60 -18.74 3.22
C THR A 76 -8.60 -17.82 2.52
N SER A 77 -9.80 -17.60 3.09
CA SER A 77 -10.80 -16.70 2.51
C SER A 77 -10.46 -15.23 2.67
N GLU A 78 -9.63 -14.85 3.66
CA GLU A 78 -9.33 -13.44 3.94
C GLU A 78 -8.27 -12.84 2.98
N ASN A 79 -8.33 -11.51 2.83
CA ASN A 79 -7.27 -10.73 2.20
C ASN A 79 -6.31 -10.17 3.26
N CYS A 80 -5.03 -10.11 2.89
CA CYS A 80 -3.93 -9.66 3.70
C CYS A 80 -3.27 -8.42 3.11
N VAL A 81 -2.86 -7.53 3.99
CA VAL A 81 -2.01 -6.38 3.73
C VAL A 81 -0.56 -6.84 3.66
N VAL A 82 0.14 -6.41 2.62
CA VAL A 82 1.58 -6.64 2.46
C VAL A 82 2.35 -5.35 2.46
N THR A 83 3.40 -5.35 3.29
CA THR A 83 4.44 -4.34 3.35
C THR A 83 5.76 -4.94 2.83
N PRO A 84 6.74 -4.11 2.42
CA PRO A 84 8.03 -4.57 1.92
C PRO A 84 8.77 -5.51 2.87
N ASP A 85 8.56 -5.35 4.17
CA ASP A 85 9.25 -6.09 5.24
C ASP A 85 8.66 -7.50 5.47
N GLY A 86 7.47 -7.79 4.93
CA GLY A 86 6.65 -8.91 5.37
C GLY A 86 6.53 -10.12 4.45
N GLN A 87 6.58 -10.00 3.11
CA GLN A 87 6.20 -11.13 2.24
C GLN A 87 6.97 -11.23 0.91
N LEU A 88 7.24 -12.49 0.51
CA LEU A 88 7.76 -13.10 -0.74
C LEU A 88 8.51 -12.22 -1.77
N ASP A 89 9.51 -12.80 -2.44
CA ASP A 89 10.46 -12.16 -3.39
C ASP A 89 9.88 -11.20 -4.45
N SER A 90 8.57 -11.24 -4.72
CA SER A 90 7.85 -10.28 -5.57
C SER A 90 7.48 -8.96 -4.85
N ALA A 91 7.24 -8.95 -3.54
CA ALA A 91 6.96 -7.77 -2.72
C ALA A 91 8.21 -7.20 -2.03
N LYS A 92 9.35 -7.92 -2.02
CA LYS A 92 10.69 -7.39 -1.66
C LYS A 92 11.15 -6.18 -2.49
N ARG A 93 10.41 -5.82 -3.54
CA ARG A 93 10.70 -4.67 -4.42
C ARG A 93 9.78 -3.48 -4.16
N GLY A 94 8.95 -3.55 -3.12
CA GLY A 94 8.07 -2.47 -2.67
C GLY A 94 8.81 -1.21 -2.23
N VAL A 95 10.06 -1.35 -1.77
CA VAL A 95 10.97 -0.23 -1.57
C VAL A 95 12.33 -0.62 -2.10
N ALA A 96 12.89 0.14 -3.03
CA ALA A 96 14.26 -0.03 -3.48
C ALA A 96 15.21 0.50 -2.39
N ILE A 97 15.34 -0.24 -1.29
CA ILE A 97 16.30 0.12 -0.24
C ILE A 97 17.69 -0.25 -0.74
N SER A 98 18.42 0.76 -1.23
CA SER A 98 19.85 0.59 -1.41
C SER A 98 20.49 0.48 -0.02
N SER A 99 21.01 -0.71 0.32
CA SER A 99 21.89 -1.02 1.47
C SER A 99 21.26 -1.50 2.80
N ASN A 100 22.09 -2.26 3.54
CA ASN A 100 21.84 -2.93 4.83
C ASN A 100 21.45 -2.01 6.02
N VAL A 101 21.13 -0.74 5.80
CA VAL A 101 21.00 0.27 6.87
C VAL A 101 19.57 0.40 7.39
N VAL A 102 18.56 0.02 6.61
CA VAL A 102 17.14 0.29 6.94
C VAL A 102 16.42 -0.92 7.53
N HIS A 103 17.09 -2.07 7.67
CA HIS A 103 16.48 -3.31 8.17
C HIS A 103 15.97 -3.26 9.63
N ASN A 104 16.02 -2.11 10.30
CA ASN A 104 15.66 -1.93 11.71
C ASN A 104 14.54 -0.90 11.94
N ILE A 105 13.98 -0.33 10.88
CA ILE A 105 12.90 0.65 10.99
C ILE A 105 11.66 0.04 10.33
N PRO A 106 10.55 -0.17 11.07
CA PRO A 106 9.30 -0.63 10.48
C PRO A 106 8.87 0.26 9.31
N HIS A 107 8.35 -0.35 8.24
CA HIS A 107 7.83 0.37 7.09
C HIS A 107 6.90 1.53 7.47
N GLY A 108 5.92 1.29 8.35
CA GLY A 108 4.98 2.31 8.81
C GLY A 108 5.64 3.49 9.54
N GLU A 109 6.74 3.25 10.25
CA GLU A 109 7.50 4.32 10.90
C GLU A 109 8.17 5.24 9.88
N MET A 110 8.70 4.69 8.78
CA MET A 110 9.28 5.50 7.68
C MET A 110 8.22 6.31 6.94
N VAL A 111 7.04 5.71 6.68
CA VAL A 111 5.89 6.40 6.05
C VAL A 111 5.38 7.53 6.95
N TYR A 112 5.27 7.27 8.26
CA TYR A 112 4.90 8.27 9.25
C TYR A 112 5.94 9.40 9.33
N GLU A 113 7.25 9.07 9.35
CA GLU A 113 8.34 10.04 9.34
C GLU A 113 8.28 10.95 8.11
N ARG A 114 7.92 10.40 6.94
CA ARG A 114 7.74 11.19 5.71
C ARG A 114 6.67 12.27 5.89
N LEU A 115 5.49 11.91 6.37
CA LEU A 115 4.39 12.86 6.63
C LEU A 115 4.73 13.86 7.75
N ASP A 116 5.35 13.39 8.84
CA ASP A 116 5.82 14.24 9.93
C ASP A 116 6.84 15.27 9.43
N SER A 117 7.78 14.85 8.58
CA SER A 117 8.78 15.74 7.96
C SER A 117 8.13 16.79 7.06
N LEU A 118 7.11 16.44 6.28
CA LEU A 118 6.36 17.40 5.45
C LEU A 118 5.67 18.43 6.35
N LEU A 119 4.89 17.99 7.33
CA LEU A 119 4.21 18.89 8.28
C LEU A 119 5.20 19.80 9.01
N ARG A 120 6.35 19.28 9.47
CA ARG A 120 7.39 20.10 10.10
C ARG A 120 7.98 21.16 9.18
N SER A 121 8.14 20.84 7.90
CA SER A 121 8.72 21.77 6.93
C SER A 121 7.83 23.00 6.69
N TYR A 122 6.50 22.85 6.79
CA TYR A 122 5.54 23.93 6.58
C TYR A 122 5.07 24.58 7.89
N TYR A 123 4.92 23.82 8.98
CA TYR A 123 4.29 24.26 10.22
C TYR A 123 5.21 24.29 11.44
N GLY A 124 6.47 23.87 11.31
CA GLY A 124 7.40 23.74 12.43
C GLY A 124 7.13 22.51 13.30
N ASP A 125 7.66 22.48 14.53
CA ASP A 125 7.47 21.33 15.42
C ASP A 125 6.01 21.21 15.92
N PRO A 126 5.51 19.98 16.15
CA PRO A 126 4.18 19.78 16.71
C PRO A 126 4.08 20.42 18.09
N SER A 127 2.94 21.04 18.39
CA SER A 127 2.65 21.64 19.68
C SER A 127 2.48 20.58 20.77
N GLN A 128 2.09 19.35 20.39
CA GLN A 128 1.96 18.21 21.29
C GLN A 128 2.39 16.91 20.60
N VAL A 129 3.01 16.02 21.38
CA VAL A 129 3.40 14.66 20.99
C VAL A 129 2.90 13.71 22.07
N SER A 130 2.18 12.67 21.68
CA SER A 130 1.68 11.63 22.58
C SER A 130 1.58 10.28 21.87
N ASP A 131 1.00 9.30 22.54
CA ASP A 131 0.64 8.00 21.99
C ASP A 131 -0.81 7.66 22.38
N GLY A 132 -1.44 6.77 21.62
CA GLY A 132 -2.84 6.41 21.85
C GLY A 132 -3.06 5.58 23.10
N THR A 133 -2.03 4.92 23.64
CA THR A 133 -2.16 4.21 24.94
C THR A 133 -2.34 5.23 26.07
N THR A 134 -1.58 6.31 26.03
CA THR A 134 -1.61 7.40 27.00
C THR A 134 -2.88 8.24 26.85
N LEU A 135 -3.28 8.59 25.63
CA LEU A 135 -4.46 9.42 25.39
C LEU A 135 -5.78 8.66 25.49
N PHE A 136 -5.82 7.42 24.99
CA PHE A 136 -7.07 6.69 24.76
C PHE A 136 -7.08 5.28 25.34
N GLY A 137 -5.94 4.78 25.86
CA GLY A 137 -5.81 3.36 26.20
C GLY A 137 -5.77 2.43 24.99
N LEU A 138 -5.43 2.94 23.79
CA LEU A 138 -5.42 2.19 22.54
C LEU A 138 -4.00 1.90 22.07
N SER A 139 -3.53 0.66 22.22
CA SER A 139 -2.15 0.27 21.92
C SER A 139 -1.79 0.16 20.45
N TRP A 140 -2.78 0.17 19.55
CA TRP A 140 -2.57 0.20 18.10
C TRP A 140 -2.42 1.63 17.55
N MET A 141 -2.75 2.66 18.32
CA MET A 141 -2.44 4.05 17.96
C MET A 141 -1.06 4.40 18.53
N LYS A 142 0.00 4.21 17.74
CA LYS A 142 1.38 4.23 18.24
C LYS A 142 1.89 5.63 18.58
N GLN A 143 1.51 6.60 17.78
CA GLN A 143 2.07 7.94 17.85
C GLN A 143 1.05 8.95 17.37
N ILE A 144 0.97 10.08 18.07
CA ILE A 144 0.03 11.17 17.78
C ILE A 144 0.79 12.49 17.87
N HIS A 145 0.89 13.22 16.76
CA HIS A 145 1.46 14.56 16.69
C HIS A 145 0.38 15.59 16.34
N ILE A 146 0.37 16.71 17.05
CA ILE A 146 -0.66 17.75 16.88
C ILE A 146 0.02 19.08 16.57
N TRP A 147 -0.42 19.77 15.51
CA TRP A 147 0.06 21.10 15.11
C TRP A 147 -1.03 22.14 15.27
N ASN A 148 -0.92 22.96 16.32
CA ASN A 148 -1.76 24.15 16.56
C ASN A 148 -3.27 23.90 16.37
N ASP A 149 -3.72 22.69 16.72
CA ASP A 149 -5.11 22.25 16.60
C ASP A 149 -5.64 22.21 15.15
N THR A 150 -4.77 22.32 14.13
CA THR A 150 -5.11 22.26 12.70
C THR A 150 -4.87 20.87 12.12
N PHE A 151 -3.71 20.27 12.41
CA PHE A 151 -3.36 18.94 11.88
C PHE A 151 -3.07 17.98 13.02
N ILE A 152 -3.57 16.77 12.89
CA ILE A 152 -3.33 15.65 13.80
C ILE A 152 -2.82 14.48 12.97
N LEU A 153 -1.55 14.13 13.13
CA LEU A 153 -0.96 12.96 12.49
C LEU A 153 -1.02 11.78 13.46
N VAL A 154 -1.58 10.65 13.03
CA VAL A 154 -1.80 9.46 13.88
C VAL A 154 -1.21 8.24 13.19
N ALA A 155 -0.31 7.53 13.86
CA ALA A 155 0.17 6.21 13.46
C ALA A 155 -0.84 5.15 13.89
N VAL A 156 -1.50 4.49 12.93
CA VAL A 156 -2.45 3.39 13.14
C VAL A 156 -1.76 2.10 12.73
N ASP A 157 -1.26 1.38 13.73
CA ASP A 157 -0.66 0.06 13.56
C ASP A 157 -1.69 -0.92 13.02
N THR A 158 -1.30 -1.79 12.09
CA THR A 158 -2.12 -2.85 11.48
C THR A 158 -1.52 -4.25 11.64
N VAL A 159 -0.56 -4.45 12.56
CA VAL A 159 -0.02 -5.77 12.96
C VAL A 159 -1.13 -6.80 13.11
N GLY A 160 -1.04 -7.85 12.27
CA GLY A 160 -2.09 -8.86 12.06
C GLY A 160 -2.58 -8.92 10.60
N TYR A 161 -2.33 -7.87 9.81
CA TYR A 161 -2.41 -7.81 8.34
C TYR A 161 -3.76 -8.10 7.67
N THR A 162 -4.80 -8.59 8.35
CA THR A 162 -6.12 -8.82 7.71
C THR A 162 -6.81 -7.50 7.34
N THR A 163 -7.51 -7.46 6.21
CA THR A 163 -8.35 -6.32 5.84
C THR A 163 -9.45 -6.05 6.88
N SER A 164 -9.99 -7.10 7.52
CA SER A 164 -10.92 -7.01 8.66
C SER A 164 -10.37 -6.20 9.84
N LEU A 165 -9.12 -6.48 10.23
CA LEU A 165 -8.45 -5.78 11.32
C LEU A 165 -8.17 -4.32 10.95
N VAL A 166 -7.69 -4.08 9.73
CA VAL A 166 -7.45 -2.72 9.21
C VAL A 166 -8.74 -1.91 9.25
N THR A 167 -9.84 -2.45 8.72
CA THR A 167 -11.18 -1.85 8.77
C THR A 167 -11.55 -1.46 10.20
N SER A 168 -11.46 -2.40 11.15
CA SER A 168 -11.82 -2.14 12.54
C SER A 168 -10.96 -1.04 13.17
N ARG A 169 -9.66 -1.00 12.88
CA ARG A 169 -8.75 0.02 13.42
C ARG A 169 -9.00 1.40 12.80
N ILE A 170 -9.36 1.48 11.52
CA ILE A 170 -9.78 2.74 10.87
C ILE A 170 -11.05 3.26 11.53
N GLU A 171 -12.10 2.43 11.66
CA GLU A 171 -13.38 2.83 12.24
C GLU A 171 -13.22 3.31 13.69
N GLN A 172 -12.50 2.55 14.51
CA GLN A 172 -12.22 2.93 15.89
C GLN A 172 -11.44 4.24 15.97
N SER A 173 -10.49 4.45 15.07
CA SER A 173 -9.71 5.69 15.03
C SER A 173 -10.57 6.90 14.66
N ILE A 174 -11.39 6.79 13.62
CA ILE A 174 -12.33 7.86 13.23
C ILE A 174 -13.30 8.16 14.38
N ASN A 175 -13.89 7.13 15.00
CA ASN A 175 -14.89 7.30 16.05
C ASN A 175 -14.34 8.03 17.30
N VAL A 176 -13.07 7.81 17.66
CA VAL A 176 -12.41 8.54 18.76
C VAL A 176 -12.36 10.03 18.45
N TRP A 177 -11.86 10.42 17.28
CA TRP A 177 -11.67 11.82 16.91
C TRP A 177 -12.98 12.53 16.52
N GLU A 178 -13.96 11.81 15.99
CA GLU A 178 -15.26 12.39 15.61
C GLU A 178 -16.15 12.68 16.83
N ASN A 179 -15.91 12.05 17.98
CA ASN A 179 -16.74 12.22 19.17
C ASN A 179 -16.92 13.70 19.53
N PRO A 180 -18.12 14.29 19.37
CA PRO A 180 -18.34 15.73 19.53
C PRO A 180 -18.29 16.18 20.99
N ALA A 181 -18.34 15.24 21.95
CA ALA A 181 -18.16 15.55 23.36
C ALA A 181 -16.69 15.74 23.74
N GLU A 182 -15.76 15.29 22.88
CA GLU A 182 -14.31 15.30 23.15
C GLU A 182 -13.55 16.15 22.13
N TYR A 183 -13.61 15.81 20.84
CA TYR A 183 -12.77 16.42 19.79
C TYR A 183 -13.58 17.00 18.62
N GLY A 184 -14.64 16.31 18.18
CA GLY A 184 -15.55 16.79 17.13
C GLY A 184 -14.91 17.02 15.77
N VAL A 185 -13.86 16.26 15.43
CA VAL A 185 -13.17 16.35 14.13
C VAL A 185 -14.03 15.75 13.02
N GLN A 186 -14.09 16.41 11.86
CA GLN A 186 -14.89 15.96 10.71
C GLN A 186 -14.04 15.62 9.49
N ASN A 187 -12.79 16.09 9.42
CA ASN A 187 -11.91 15.93 8.26
C ASN A 187 -10.88 14.82 8.51
N PHE A 188 -10.83 13.84 7.62
CA PHE A 188 -9.94 12.70 7.72
C PHE A 188 -9.23 12.42 6.39
N VAL A 189 -7.92 12.19 6.46
CA VAL A 189 -7.15 11.60 5.37
C VAL A 189 -6.68 10.22 5.80
N LEU A 190 -6.97 9.20 4.99
CA LEU A 190 -6.51 7.84 5.21
C LEU A 190 -5.31 7.59 4.30
N ASN A 191 -4.09 7.56 4.84
CA ASN A 191 -2.90 7.18 4.11
C ASN A 191 -2.69 5.67 4.24
N MET A 192 -2.78 4.94 3.13
CA MET A 192 -2.56 3.50 3.06
C MET A 192 -1.37 3.22 2.14
N SER A 193 -0.19 3.03 2.75
CA SER A 193 1.07 2.88 2.01
C SER A 193 1.46 1.41 1.79
N PHE A 194 0.47 0.54 1.66
CA PHE A 194 0.62 -0.91 1.51
C PHE A 194 -0.21 -1.43 0.33
N ALA A 195 0.03 -2.69 -0.07
CA ALA A 195 -0.82 -3.38 -1.03
C ALA A 195 -1.66 -4.48 -0.34
N VAL A 196 -2.79 -4.85 -0.95
CA VAL A 196 -3.65 -5.95 -0.52
C VAL A 196 -3.52 -7.10 -1.49
N ILE A 197 -3.33 -8.30 -0.95
CA ILE A 197 -3.26 -9.57 -1.67
C ILE A 197 -4.15 -10.59 -0.94
N PRO A 198 -4.49 -11.74 -1.54
CA PRO A 198 -5.12 -12.82 -0.81
C PRO A 198 -4.15 -13.41 0.21
N CYS A 199 -4.62 -13.73 1.43
CA CYS A 199 -3.75 -14.32 2.45
C CYS A 199 -3.17 -15.68 2.03
N ASP A 200 -3.95 -16.45 1.26
CA ASP A 200 -3.47 -17.68 0.65
C ASP A 200 -3.00 -17.45 -0.80
N LEU A 201 -1.72 -17.14 -0.94
CA LEU A 201 -1.04 -17.05 -2.24
C LEU A 201 -0.91 -18.40 -2.96
N SER A 202 -1.10 -19.51 -2.24
CA SER A 202 -1.09 -20.84 -2.87
C SER A 202 -2.36 -21.10 -3.67
N LEU A 203 -3.40 -20.25 -3.53
CA LEU A 203 -4.72 -20.44 -4.14
C LEU A 203 -5.28 -21.85 -3.81
N GLY A 204 -4.98 -22.36 -2.61
CA GLY A 204 -5.28 -23.73 -2.19
C GLY A 204 -4.51 -24.84 -2.90
N LYS A 205 -3.50 -24.53 -3.73
CA LYS A 205 -2.68 -25.50 -4.46
C LYS A 205 -1.36 -25.75 -3.74
N ASN A 206 -0.95 -27.01 -3.65
CA ASN A 206 0.39 -27.29 -3.16
C ASN A 206 1.47 -26.90 -4.22
N PRO A 207 2.74 -26.76 -3.84
CA PRO A 207 3.79 -26.33 -4.76
C PRO A 207 3.94 -27.21 -6.01
N ASP A 208 3.70 -28.51 -5.91
CA ASP A 208 3.79 -29.43 -7.05
C ASP A 208 2.62 -29.22 -8.03
N GLU A 209 1.42 -28.89 -7.51
CA GLU A 209 0.25 -28.53 -8.32
C GLU A 209 0.44 -27.20 -9.04
N LEU A 210 1.00 -26.20 -8.36
CA LEU A 210 1.32 -24.89 -8.94
C LEU A 210 2.38 -25.04 -10.05
N LEU A 211 3.43 -25.83 -9.78
CA LEU A 211 4.49 -26.11 -10.76
C LEU A 211 3.95 -26.87 -11.98
N ALA A 212 3.12 -27.90 -11.77
CA ALA A 212 2.54 -28.66 -12.87
C ALA A 212 1.61 -27.80 -13.74
N GLU A 213 0.88 -26.86 -13.14
CA GLU A 213 0.07 -25.89 -13.88
C GLU A 213 0.94 -24.93 -14.70
N TYR A 214 2.01 -24.40 -14.12
CA TYR A 214 2.97 -23.57 -14.85
C TYR A 214 3.65 -24.31 -16.00
N GLU A 215 4.08 -25.56 -15.78
CA GLU A 215 4.67 -26.41 -16.82
C GLU A 215 3.66 -26.69 -17.95
N SER A 216 2.38 -26.88 -17.64
CA SER A 216 1.32 -27.03 -18.63
C SER A 216 1.13 -25.76 -19.46
N GLN A 217 1.05 -24.59 -18.81
CA GLN A 217 0.88 -23.31 -19.51
C GLN A 217 2.08 -22.99 -20.41
N ILE A 218 3.31 -23.27 -19.96
CA ILE A 218 4.53 -23.13 -20.77
C ILE A 218 4.51 -24.09 -21.96
N GLY A 219 4.01 -25.32 -21.78
CA GLY A 219 3.90 -26.31 -22.86
C GLY A 219 2.84 -25.99 -23.91
N ASP A 220 1.80 -25.25 -23.53
CA ASP A 220 0.69 -24.87 -24.42
C ASP A 220 0.99 -23.59 -25.24
N ASP A 221 2.05 -22.84 -24.91
CA ASP A 221 2.48 -21.63 -25.61
C ASP A 221 3.84 -21.83 -26.32
N PRO A 222 3.86 -21.91 -27.68
CA PRO A 222 5.09 -22.10 -28.44
C PRO A 222 6.16 -21.03 -28.22
N GLU A 223 5.79 -19.80 -27.87
CA GLU A 223 6.75 -18.71 -27.60
C GLU A 223 7.44 -18.92 -26.24
N LEU A 224 6.71 -19.44 -25.25
CA LEU A 224 7.27 -19.78 -23.93
C LEU A 224 8.12 -21.04 -23.99
N GLU A 225 7.74 -21.98 -24.84
CA GLU A 225 8.54 -23.17 -25.08
C GLU A 225 9.89 -22.80 -25.72
N GLN A 226 9.88 -21.89 -26.70
CA GLN A 226 11.09 -21.34 -27.32
C GLN A 226 11.94 -20.57 -26.31
N LEU A 227 11.33 -19.83 -25.38
CA LEU A 227 12.04 -19.15 -24.31
C LEU A 227 12.73 -20.13 -23.37
N ARG A 228 12.01 -21.15 -22.90
CA ARG A 228 12.54 -22.21 -22.03
C ARG A 228 13.75 -22.86 -22.66
N ASP A 229 13.66 -23.17 -23.95
CA ASP A 229 14.75 -23.79 -24.71
C ASP A 229 15.94 -22.82 -24.87
N THR A 230 15.68 -21.53 -25.10
CA THR A 230 16.70 -20.48 -25.17
C THR A 230 17.43 -20.32 -23.83
N LEU A 231 16.69 -20.23 -22.73
CA LEU A 231 17.25 -20.14 -21.37
C LEU A 231 18.05 -21.39 -21.01
N SER A 232 17.57 -22.57 -21.40
CA SER A 232 18.29 -23.83 -21.20
C SER A 232 19.60 -23.87 -21.98
N ALA A 233 19.59 -23.41 -23.23
CA ALA A 233 20.80 -23.31 -24.05
C ALA A 233 21.81 -22.31 -23.46
N LEU A 234 21.35 -21.14 -23.02
CA LEU A 234 22.20 -20.13 -22.37
C LEU A 234 22.80 -20.64 -21.05
N ALA A 235 22.03 -21.40 -20.28
CA ALA A 235 22.51 -22.04 -19.05
C ALA A 235 23.59 -23.10 -19.32
N ASP A 236 23.44 -23.88 -20.40
CA ASP A 236 24.42 -24.87 -20.83
C ASP A 236 25.70 -24.23 -21.40
N GLU A 237 25.59 -23.06 -22.01
CA GLU A 237 26.71 -22.30 -22.58
C GLU A 237 27.53 -21.53 -21.52
N GLY A 238 26.99 -21.35 -20.31
CA GLY A 238 27.70 -20.68 -19.21
C GLY A 238 27.69 -19.15 -19.35
N ILE A 239 26.52 -18.58 -19.64
CA ILE A 239 26.25 -17.15 -19.69
C ILE A 239 26.82 -16.41 -18.46
N THR A 240 27.43 -15.26 -18.70
CA THR A 240 27.90 -14.35 -17.64
C THR A 240 26.75 -13.47 -17.11
N GLU A 241 26.87 -12.98 -15.88
CA GLU A 241 25.86 -12.10 -15.27
C GLU A 241 25.57 -10.85 -16.12
N ALA A 242 26.59 -10.28 -16.77
CA ALA A 242 26.43 -9.13 -17.66
C ALA A 242 25.65 -9.46 -18.95
N GLU A 243 25.87 -10.64 -19.53
CA GLU A 243 25.10 -11.09 -20.70
C GLU A 243 23.65 -11.39 -20.32
N LEU A 244 23.41 -11.91 -19.11
CA LEU A 244 22.06 -12.12 -18.59
C LEU A 244 21.33 -10.79 -18.37
N GLU A 245 22.00 -9.78 -17.82
CA GLU A 245 21.44 -8.42 -17.70
C GLU A 245 21.10 -7.84 -19.08
N GLU A 246 22.01 -7.91 -20.06
CA GLU A 246 21.74 -7.41 -21.42
C GLU A 246 20.55 -8.12 -22.08
N LEU A 247 20.40 -9.44 -21.84
CA LEU A 247 19.27 -10.23 -22.33
C LEU A 247 17.94 -9.83 -21.67
N ILE A 248 17.94 -9.55 -20.36
CA ILE A 248 16.75 -9.13 -19.60
C ILE A 248 16.20 -7.78 -20.10
N PHE A 249 17.08 -6.89 -20.57
CA PHE A 249 16.71 -5.58 -21.12
C PHE A 249 16.44 -5.57 -22.63
N GLU A 250 16.64 -6.70 -23.33
CA GLU A 250 16.36 -6.81 -24.76
C GLU A 250 14.86 -6.62 -25.03
N PRO A 251 14.45 -5.75 -25.99
CA PRO A 251 13.04 -5.47 -26.26
C PRO A 251 12.19 -6.73 -26.52
N THR A 252 12.78 -7.77 -27.10
CA THR A 252 12.12 -9.04 -27.38
C THR A 252 11.88 -9.82 -26.09
N PHE A 253 12.85 -9.84 -25.18
CA PHE A 253 12.72 -10.48 -23.87
C PHE A 253 11.76 -9.71 -22.97
N ARG A 254 11.76 -8.37 -23.07
CA ARG A 254 10.77 -7.51 -22.40
C ARG A 254 9.36 -7.77 -22.92
N GLN A 255 9.15 -7.85 -24.23
CA GLN A 255 7.85 -8.18 -24.83
C GLN A 255 7.40 -9.59 -24.44
N LEU A 256 8.29 -10.57 -24.47
CA LEU A 256 8.00 -11.95 -24.10
C LEU A 256 7.72 -12.10 -22.60
N ARG A 257 8.41 -11.35 -21.75
CA ARG A 257 8.14 -11.26 -20.31
C ARG A 257 6.81 -10.56 -20.04
N LEU A 258 6.49 -9.51 -20.79
CA LEU A 258 5.17 -8.88 -20.74
C LEU A 258 4.11 -9.88 -21.24
N SER A 259 4.32 -10.60 -22.33
CA SER A 259 3.42 -11.67 -22.81
C SER A 259 3.33 -12.86 -21.85
N LEU A 260 4.35 -13.14 -21.04
CA LEU A 260 4.29 -14.11 -19.93
C LEU A 260 3.41 -13.58 -18.80
N VAL A 261 3.67 -12.36 -18.34
CA VAL A 261 2.92 -11.72 -17.26
C VAL A 261 1.45 -11.51 -17.67
N TYR A 262 1.21 -11.06 -18.90
CA TYR A 262 -0.13 -10.82 -19.46
C TYR A 262 -0.77 -12.06 -20.09
N GLY A 263 -0.01 -13.08 -20.50
CA GLY A 263 -0.47 -14.27 -21.24
C GLY A 263 -0.50 -15.56 -20.44
N MET A 264 0.28 -15.70 -19.36
CA MET A 264 -0.08 -16.56 -18.21
C MET A 264 -1.15 -15.89 -17.34
N GLY A 265 -1.36 -14.60 -17.58
CA GLY A 265 -2.40 -13.80 -16.97
C GLY A 265 -3.79 -14.44 -17.02
N PRO A 266 -4.39 -14.82 -18.15
CA PRO A 266 -5.83 -15.08 -18.23
C PRO A 266 -6.41 -16.11 -17.23
N ALA A 267 -5.61 -17.04 -16.72
CA ALA A 267 -6.04 -18.03 -15.72
C ALA A 267 -5.80 -17.60 -14.25
N VAL A 268 -4.73 -16.85 -13.95
CA VAL A 268 -4.44 -16.34 -12.59
C VAL A 268 -4.94 -14.91 -12.43
N ASP A 269 -4.76 -14.07 -13.45
CA ASP A 269 -5.12 -12.66 -13.60
C ASP A 269 -6.63 -12.45 -13.64
N GLN A 270 -7.44 -13.20 -14.39
CA GLN A 270 -8.85 -12.82 -14.49
C GLN A 270 -9.63 -13.05 -13.19
N THR A 271 -9.33 -14.12 -12.43
CA THR A 271 -9.98 -14.37 -11.13
C THR A 271 -9.32 -13.57 -10.01
N TYR A 272 -7.98 -13.48 -9.94
CA TYR A 272 -7.30 -12.63 -8.95
C TYR A 272 -7.67 -11.16 -9.13
N TYR A 273 -7.70 -10.66 -10.37
CA TYR A 273 -8.10 -9.29 -10.67
C TYR A 273 -9.59 -9.11 -10.46
N GLN A 274 -10.47 -10.01 -10.91
CA GLN A 274 -11.89 -9.83 -10.64
C GLN A 274 -12.22 -9.89 -9.15
N THR A 275 -11.54 -10.73 -8.37
CA THR A 275 -11.78 -10.83 -6.94
C THR A 275 -11.25 -9.60 -6.22
N ILE A 276 -9.98 -9.25 -6.38
CA ILE A 276 -9.39 -8.13 -5.65
C ILE A 276 -9.85 -6.79 -6.20
N ILE A 277 -9.93 -6.58 -7.52
CA ILE A 277 -10.41 -5.30 -8.09
C ILE A 277 -11.90 -5.10 -7.81
N ALA A 278 -12.73 -6.15 -7.84
CA ALA A 278 -14.12 -5.99 -7.44
C ALA A 278 -14.29 -5.74 -5.94
N GLY A 279 -13.19 -5.73 -5.17
CA GLY A 279 -13.21 -5.57 -3.72
C GLY A 279 -13.94 -6.73 -3.08
N ASN A 280 -13.67 -7.96 -3.53
CA ASN A 280 -14.18 -9.19 -2.95
C ASN A 280 -13.03 -10.03 -2.36
N ASP A 281 -13.40 -10.90 -1.44
CA ASP A 281 -12.60 -11.98 -0.87
C ASP A 281 -12.61 -13.21 -1.79
N GLN A 282 -11.85 -14.26 -1.46
CA GLN A 282 -11.75 -15.45 -2.32
C GLN A 282 -13.09 -16.18 -2.52
N ASP A 283 -14.06 -15.98 -1.63
CA ASP A 283 -15.41 -16.56 -1.70
C ASP A 283 -16.40 -15.68 -2.48
N GLY A 284 -15.95 -14.52 -2.97
CA GLY A 284 -16.76 -13.55 -3.68
C GLY A 284 -17.61 -12.65 -2.77
N ASN A 285 -17.37 -12.66 -1.46
CA ASN A 285 -17.96 -11.67 -0.56
C ASN A 285 -17.19 -10.36 -0.65
N PRO A 286 -17.84 -9.20 -0.50
CA PRO A 286 -17.12 -7.94 -0.55
C PRO A 286 -16.10 -7.80 0.60
N ASP A 287 -14.84 -7.53 0.25
CA ASP A 287 -13.71 -7.29 1.15
C ASP A 287 -14.08 -6.18 2.16
N PRO A 288 -13.85 -6.40 3.46
CA PRO A 288 -14.28 -5.47 4.50
C PRO A 288 -13.60 -4.10 4.39
N LEU A 289 -12.38 -4.01 3.89
CA LEU A 289 -11.69 -2.74 3.70
C LEU A 289 -12.22 -2.03 2.45
N ALA A 290 -12.39 -2.74 1.33
CA ALA A 290 -13.01 -2.17 0.13
C ALA A 290 -14.40 -1.59 0.43
N ASN A 291 -15.24 -2.35 1.15
CA ASN A 291 -16.56 -1.92 1.61
C ASN A 291 -16.52 -0.66 2.47
N LEU A 292 -15.58 -0.60 3.43
CA LEU A 292 -15.43 0.55 4.31
C LEU A 292 -15.02 1.77 3.50
N LEU A 293 -14.02 1.65 2.64
CA LEU A 293 -13.50 2.76 1.84
C LEU A 293 -14.56 3.30 0.88
N THR A 294 -15.33 2.44 0.22
CA THR A 294 -16.50 2.84 -0.59
C THR A 294 -17.61 3.51 0.24
N GLN A 295 -17.76 3.17 1.52
CA GLN A 295 -18.71 3.83 2.41
C GLN A 295 -18.21 5.19 2.87
N LEU A 296 -16.92 5.31 3.21
CA LEU A 296 -16.28 6.55 3.64
C LEU A 296 -16.14 7.54 2.47
N SER A 297 -16.02 7.05 1.24
CA SER A 297 -16.05 7.83 0.00
C SER A 297 -17.46 8.20 -0.44
N LYS A 298 -18.43 8.25 0.47
CA LYS A 298 -19.74 8.84 0.18
C LYS A 298 -19.81 10.12 1.00
N GLU A 299 -19.99 11.23 0.31
CA GLU A 299 -20.03 12.54 0.96
C GLU A 299 -21.15 12.57 2.00
N SER A 300 -20.77 12.91 3.23
CA SER A 300 -21.67 13.13 4.36
C SER A 300 -21.57 14.61 4.77
N GLU A 301 -22.70 15.19 5.19
CA GLU A 301 -22.73 16.57 5.71
C GLU A 301 -21.89 16.72 6.99
N SER A 302 -21.56 15.63 7.68
CA SER A 302 -20.86 15.65 8.97
C SER A 302 -19.45 15.09 8.95
N ARG A 303 -19.01 14.52 7.83
CA ARG A 303 -17.72 13.82 7.73
C ARG A 303 -17.17 13.89 6.31
N HIS A 304 -15.92 14.31 6.21
CA HIS A 304 -15.17 14.41 4.96
C HIS A 304 -13.96 13.49 5.05
N VAL A 305 -13.90 12.49 4.17
CA VAL A 305 -12.82 11.50 4.14
C VAL A 305 -12.20 11.49 2.76
N ILE A 306 -10.87 11.60 2.71
CA ILE A 306 -10.08 11.35 1.50
C ILE A 306 -9.18 10.14 1.76
N SER A 307 -9.41 9.07 1.02
CA SER A 307 -8.57 7.87 1.06
C SER A 307 -7.47 7.99 0.03
N VAL A 308 -6.21 7.77 0.41
CA VAL A 308 -5.03 7.86 -0.44
C VAL A 308 -4.23 6.57 -0.29
N ALA A 309 -3.88 5.93 -1.40
CA ALA A 309 -3.12 4.69 -1.37
C ALA A 309 -1.99 4.63 -2.42
N ALA A 310 -0.93 3.92 -2.06
CA ALA A 310 0.21 3.68 -2.95
C ALA A 310 -0.20 2.76 -4.12
N ALA A 311 0.19 3.13 -5.35
CA ALA A 311 -0.16 2.36 -6.55
C ALA A 311 0.50 0.98 -6.62
N GLY A 312 1.61 0.77 -5.90
CA GLY A 312 2.43 -0.44 -5.97
C GLY A 312 3.70 -0.26 -6.79
N ASN A 313 4.67 -1.17 -6.60
CA ASN A 313 6.02 -1.05 -7.18
C ASN A 313 6.37 -2.26 -8.06
N TYR A 314 5.57 -2.50 -9.10
CA TYR A 314 5.86 -3.56 -10.06
C TYR A 314 6.75 -3.00 -11.18
N GLU A 315 7.93 -3.62 -11.37
CA GLU A 315 9.07 -3.15 -12.19
C GLU A 315 8.84 -2.95 -13.71
N TRP A 316 7.62 -2.72 -14.15
CA TRP A 316 7.23 -2.66 -15.56
C TRP A 316 6.24 -1.55 -15.86
N ASN A 317 6.01 -0.65 -14.90
CA ASN A 317 5.03 0.43 -15.01
C ASN A 317 3.68 -0.08 -15.49
N VAL A 318 3.14 -1.08 -14.78
CA VAL A 318 1.82 -1.63 -15.13
C VAL A 318 0.78 -0.50 -15.12
N PRO A 319 -0.13 -0.47 -16.11
CA PRO A 319 -1.00 0.69 -16.34
C PRO A 319 -2.20 0.77 -15.38
N PHE A 320 -2.06 0.20 -14.18
CA PHE A 320 -3.07 0.18 -13.13
C PHE A 320 -2.40 0.01 -11.75
N PRO A 321 -3.04 0.48 -10.68
CA PRO A 321 -2.56 0.28 -9.32
C PRO A 321 -2.99 -1.06 -8.73
N PHE A 322 -2.41 -1.43 -7.59
CA PHE A 322 -2.90 -2.56 -6.78
C PHE A 322 -3.92 -2.10 -5.74
N ALA A 323 -4.68 -3.02 -5.16
CA ALA A 323 -5.53 -2.71 -4.01
C ALA A 323 -4.67 -2.27 -2.81
N PRO A 324 -5.13 -1.31 -1.98
CA PRO A 324 -6.45 -0.69 -2.03
C PRO A 324 -6.55 0.48 -3.04
N ALA A 325 -5.44 0.90 -3.66
CA ALA A 325 -5.40 2.03 -4.58
C ALA A 325 -6.23 1.85 -5.86
N ILE A 326 -6.55 0.61 -6.25
CA ILE A 326 -7.44 0.34 -7.40
C ILE A 326 -8.94 0.45 -7.06
N TRP A 327 -9.29 0.52 -5.78
CA TRP A 327 -10.70 0.48 -5.38
C TRP A 327 -11.39 1.84 -5.55
N PRO A 328 -12.68 1.84 -5.89
CA PRO A 328 -13.47 3.06 -5.94
C PRO A 328 -13.42 3.82 -4.61
N GLY A 329 -13.38 5.14 -4.69
CA GLY A 329 -13.28 6.01 -3.53
C GLY A 329 -11.88 6.15 -2.92
N VAL A 330 -10.84 5.59 -3.57
CA VAL A 330 -9.43 5.70 -3.14
C VAL A 330 -8.62 6.42 -4.21
N ILE A 331 -7.85 7.41 -3.80
CA ILE A 331 -6.93 8.11 -4.70
C ILE A 331 -5.65 7.30 -4.84
N SER A 332 -5.35 6.86 -6.07
CA SER A 332 -4.16 6.08 -6.36
C SER A 332 -2.94 6.97 -6.60
N VAL A 333 -1.83 6.68 -5.92
CA VAL A 333 -0.59 7.48 -6.00
C VAL A 333 0.56 6.71 -6.61
N SER A 334 0.99 7.15 -7.80
CA SER A 334 2.22 6.67 -8.42
C SER A 334 3.43 7.48 -7.94
N ALA A 335 4.61 6.88 -8.10
CA ALA A 335 5.89 7.47 -7.75
C ALA A 335 6.58 7.97 -9.02
N GLY A 336 7.01 9.21 -9.01
CA GLY A 336 8.09 9.68 -9.86
C GLY A 336 9.43 9.64 -9.14
N ASP A 337 10.49 9.85 -9.93
CA ASP A 337 11.85 10.09 -9.42
C ASP A 337 11.91 11.35 -8.51
N ASP A 338 13.12 11.78 -8.12
CA ASP A 338 13.32 13.04 -7.41
C ASP A 338 12.98 14.27 -8.28
N GLY A 339 12.17 15.20 -7.76
CA GLY A 339 11.90 16.50 -8.42
C GLY A 339 10.52 17.08 -8.15
N ALA A 340 10.24 18.26 -8.73
CA ALA A 340 8.94 18.94 -8.58
C ALA A 340 7.87 18.42 -9.55
N ASP A 341 8.29 17.93 -10.71
CA ASP A 341 7.46 17.18 -11.66
C ASP A 341 8.30 16.04 -12.23
N PRO A 342 8.59 15.03 -11.41
CA PRO A 342 9.49 13.96 -11.80
C PRO A 342 8.81 13.07 -12.85
N PRO A 343 9.54 12.51 -13.81
CA PRO A 343 8.98 11.45 -14.66
C PRO A 343 8.55 10.26 -13.80
N LEU A 344 7.62 9.45 -14.30
CA LEU A 344 7.21 8.20 -13.64
C LEU A 344 8.43 7.31 -13.39
N ALA A 345 8.63 6.91 -12.14
CA ALA A 345 9.73 6.04 -11.76
C ALA A 345 9.57 4.67 -12.43
N TRP A 346 10.68 4.03 -12.77
CA TRP A 346 10.71 2.76 -13.50
C TRP A 346 10.08 1.58 -12.72
N TYR A 347 9.95 1.73 -11.40
CA TYR A 347 9.33 0.73 -10.52
C TYR A 347 7.85 1.00 -10.29
N SER A 348 7.32 2.19 -10.63
CA SER A 348 5.99 2.61 -10.18
C SER A 348 4.89 2.04 -11.06
N ASN A 349 3.87 1.44 -10.42
CA ASN A 349 2.59 1.23 -11.06
C ASN A 349 1.94 2.58 -11.42
N TYR A 350 0.99 2.56 -12.36
CA TYR A 350 0.22 3.75 -12.69
C TYR A 350 -0.78 4.09 -11.57
N GLY A 351 -0.94 5.39 -11.34
CA GLY A 351 -1.92 5.94 -10.41
C GLY A 351 -2.63 7.15 -11.01
N GLU A 352 -3.54 7.73 -10.24
CA GLU A 352 -4.25 8.95 -10.62
C GLU A 352 -3.30 10.14 -10.56
N VAL A 353 -2.56 10.24 -9.46
CA VAL A 353 -1.64 11.34 -9.22
C VAL A 353 -0.25 10.80 -8.99
N ARG A 354 0.73 11.43 -9.65
CA ARG A 354 2.14 11.15 -9.47
C ARG A 354 2.75 12.13 -8.47
N MET A 355 3.39 11.60 -7.44
CA MET A 355 4.15 12.35 -6.43
C MET A 355 5.61 11.88 -6.41
N SER A 356 6.52 12.56 -5.70
CA SER A 356 7.89 12.06 -5.60
C SER A 356 7.90 10.81 -4.71
N GLY A 357 8.44 9.71 -5.22
CA GLY A 357 8.55 8.44 -4.48
C GLY A 357 9.83 8.32 -3.68
N ALA A 358 10.73 9.30 -3.74
CA ALA A 358 12.03 9.27 -3.10
C ALA A 358 12.03 10.06 -1.79
N TYR A 359 12.58 9.48 -0.72
CA TYR A 359 12.65 10.09 0.59
C TYR A 359 13.96 9.78 1.29
N THR A 360 14.70 10.81 1.71
CA THR A 360 15.88 10.64 2.56
C THR A 360 15.49 10.62 4.04
N LEU A 361 15.65 9.46 4.68
CA LEU A 361 15.43 9.28 6.11
C LEU A 361 16.35 10.21 6.92
N SER A 362 15.88 10.74 8.05
CA SER A 362 16.66 11.68 8.88
C SER A 362 18.01 11.14 9.35
N THR A 363 18.11 9.82 9.48
CA THR A 363 19.30 9.10 9.99
C THR A 363 19.91 8.14 8.97
N GLY A 364 19.42 8.13 7.72
CA GLY A 364 19.60 6.98 6.84
C GLY A 364 19.74 7.30 5.36
N PRO A 365 19.65 6.26 4.51
CA PRO A 365 19.70 6.40 3.07
C PRO A 365 18.42 7.04 2.51
N THR A 366 18.46 7.33 1.21
CA THR A 366 17.23 7.55 0.43
C THR A 366 16.54 6.21 0.20
N VAL A 367 15.25 6.18 0.51
CA VAL A 367 14.31 5.10 0.19
C VAL A 367 13.41 5.55 -0.95
N GLU A 368 12.98 4.61 -1.78
CA GLU A 368 12.20 4.88 -3.00
C GLU A 368 11.01 3.93 -3.10
N GLY A 369 9.82 4.45 -3.42
CA GLY A 369 8.61 3.66 -3.60
C GLY A 369 7.34 4.50 -3.63
N THR A 370 6.27 3.94 -4.21
CA THR A 370 4.92 4.54 -4.15
C THR A 370 4.40 4.71 -2.72
N SER A 371 4.91 3.93 -1.76
CA SER A 371 4.64 4.09 -0.32
C SER A 371 5.20 5.39 0.27
N PHE A 372 6.18 6.03 -0.38
CA PHE A 372 6.70 7.35 0.01
C PHE A 372 6.10 8.50 -0.80
N ALA A 373 5.51 8.19 -1.96
CA ALA A 373 4.72 9.11 -2.76
C ALA A 373 3.33 9.39 -2.13
N ALA A 374 2.65 8.35 -1.65
CA ALA A 374 1.32 8.46 -1.03
C ALA A 374 1.27 9.45 0.17
N PRO A 375 2.25 9.46 1.09
CA PRO A 375 2.43 10.49 2.12
C PRO A 375 2.39 11.92 1.61
N GLU A 376 3.01 12.21 0.45
CA GLU A 376 3.01 13.56 -0.10
C GLU A 376 1.61 14.01 -0.52
N LEU A 377 0.88 13.14 -1.22
CA LEU A 377 -0.49 13.47 -1.60
C LEU A 377 -1.41 13.56 -0.38
N SER A 378 -1.17 12.75 0.64
CA SER A 378 -1.95 12.78 1.89
C SER A 378 -1.79 14.10 2.63
N TYR A 379 -0.60 14.71 2.58
CA TYR A 379 -0.39 16.07 3.08
C TYR A 379 -1.25 17.08 2.32
N TRP A 380 -1.21 17.07 0.98
CA TRP A 380 -1.99 18.01 0.17
C TRP A 380 -3.50 17.79 0.29
N ALA A 381 -3.95 16.55 0.43
CA ALA A 381 -5.35 16.23 0.73
C ALA A 381 -5.78 16.82 2.09
N ALA A 382 -4.89 16.82 3.08
CA ALA A 382 -5.19 17.40 4.40
C ALA A 382 -5.26 18.92 4.34
N GLU A 383 -4.35 19.57 3.62
CA GLU A 383 -4.41 21.00 3.31
C GLU A 383 -5.74 21.36 2.63
N TYR A 384 -6.12 20.60 1.60
CA TYR A 384 -7.36 20.76 0.87
C TYR A 384 -8.59 20.65 1.80
N LEU A 385 -8.70 19.58 2.60
CA LEU A 385 -9.81 19.40 3.53
C LEU A 385 -9.90 20.56 4.55
N THR A 386 -8.76 21.03 5.03
CA THR A 386 -8.69 22.12 6.00
C THR A 386 -9.16 23.45 5.39
N ALA A 387 -8.82 23.71 4.13
CA ALA A 387 -9.16 24.93 3.41
C ALA A 387 -10.59 24.92 2.82
N ALA A 388 -10.97 23.82 2.17
CA ALA A 388 -12.23 23.67 1.46
C ALA A 388 -13.39 23.22 2.36
N GLY A 389 -13.10 22.42 3.40
CA GLY A 389 -14.13 21.83 4.27
C GLY A 389 -15.04 20.84 3.53
N THR A 390 -14.54 20.20 2.47
CA THR A 390 -15.22 19.13 1.75
C THR A 390 -14.20 18.17 1.14
N SER A 391 -14.57 16.91 0.99
CA SER A 391 -13.82 15.87 0.31
C SER A 391 -14.09 15.79 -1.19
N SER A 392 -14.92 16.67 -1.75
CA SER A 392 -15.33 16.65 -3.17
C SER A 392 -14.90 17.93 -3.87
N CYS A 393 -14.60 17.86 -5.16
CA CYS A 393 -14.36 19.06 -5.96
C CYS A 393 -15.10 19.06 -7.30
N LEU A 394 -15.30 20.26 -7.84
CA LEU A 394 -15.93 20.48 -9.12
C LEU A 394 -14.86 20.68 -10.19
N GLY A 395 -14.80 19.76 -11.13
CA GLY A 395 -13.90 19.83 -12.28
C GLY A 395 -14.25 20.96 -13.25
N PRO A 396 -13.32 21.31 -14.16
CA PRO A 396 -13.54 22.36 -15.16
C PRO A 396 -14.72 22.10 -16.11
N ASP A 397 -15.09 20.83 -16.28
CA ASP A 397 -16.21 20.36 -17.10
C ASP A 397 -17.55 20.31 -16.32
N GLY A 398 -17.53 20.62 -15.02
CA GLY A 398 -18.68 20.52 -14.12
C GLY A 398 -18.90 19.12 -13.53
N THR A 399 -18.00 18.16 -13.80
CA THR A 399 -18.01 16.85 -13.13
C THR A 399 -17.62 17.02 -11.67
N THR A 400 -18.36 16.39 -10.76
CA THR A 400 -17.98 16.35 -9.34
C THR A 400 -17.13 15.10 -9.11
N TYR A 401 -15.89 15.30 -8.68
CA TYR A 401 -14.98 14.22 -8.30
C TYR A 401 -15.05 14.00 -6.79
N HIS A 402 -15.26 12.76 -6.39
CA HIS A 402 -15.39 12.39 -4.99
C HIS A 402 -14.77 10.99 -4.73
N PRO A 403 -13.69 10.90 -3.92
CA PRO A 403 -12.97 12.00 -3.30
C PRO A 403 -12.31 12.94 -4.34
N ALA A 404 -11.92 14.14 -3.92
CA ALA A 404 -11.23 15.11 -4.76
C ALA A 404 -10.03 14.45 -5.45
N LEU A 405 -9.85 14.68 -6.75
CA LEU A 405 -8.87 14.01 -7.62
C LEU A 405 -9.12 12.53 -7.96
N ASN A 406 -10.16 11.87 -7.42
CA ASN A 406 -10.53 10.54 -7.90
C ASN A 406 -11.32 10.65 -9.22
N TYR A 407 -10.60 10.69 -10.33
CA TYR A 407 -11.17 10.78 -11.68
C TYR A 407 -11.28 9.41 -12.38
N THR A 408 -10.67 8.38 -11.79
CA THR A 408 -10.74 7.01 -12.32
C THR A 408 -12.02 6.28 -11.98
N ASP A 409 -12.80 6.76 -11.01
CA ASP A 409 -14.16 6.27 -10.73
C ASP A 409 -15.19 6.60 -11.83
N THR A 410 -14.76 7.28 -12.90
CA THR A 410 -15.59 7.52 -14.08
C THR A 410 -15.51 6.34 -15.06
N PRO A 411 -16.56 6.05 -15.87
CA PRO A 411 -16.55 4.91 -16.80
C PRO A 411 -15.39 4.87 -17.80
N ASP A 412 -14.81 6.03 -18.11
CA ASP A 412 -13.71 6.20 -19.06
C ASP A 412 -12.38 6.58 -18.37
N GLY A 413 -12.36 6.56 -17.03
CA GLY A 413 -11.23 6.99 -16.23
C GLY A 413 -10.02 6.06 -16.40
N LEU A 414 -8.85 6.65 -16.66
CA LEU A 414 -7.57 5.93 -16.77
C LEU A 414 -6.59 6.47 -15.75
N TRP A 415 -5.70 5.62 -15.23
CA TRP A 415 -4.61 6.05 -14.35
C TRP A 415 -3.51 6.75 -15.15
N ASP A 416 -3.71 8.04 -15.44
CA ASP A 416 -2.85 8.83 -16.33
C ASP A 416 -1.54 9.34 -15.70
N ASN A 417 -1.29 9.08 -14.41
CA ASN A 417 -0.12 9.59 -13.67
C ASN A 417 0.06 11.10 -13.79
N LEU A 418 -1.03 11.86 -13.69
CA LEU A 418 -0.97 13.32 -13.74
C LEU A 418 -0.06 13.80 -12.61
N SER A 419 0.84 14.75 -12.88
CA SER A 419 1.51 15.46 -11.79
C SER A 419 0.45 16.16 -10.92
N LEU A 420 0.74 16.43 -9.65
CA LEU A 420 -0.21 17.14 -8.79
C LEU A 420 -0.67 18.47 -9.38
N VAL A 421 0.23 19.20 -10.04
CA VAL A 421 -0.09 20.48 -10.71
C VAL A 421 -1.03 20.26 -11.90
N GLU A 422 -0.83 19.21 -12.71
CA GLU A 422 -1.75 18.88 -13.80
C GLU A 422 -3.11 18.45 -13.26
N ALA A 423 -3.14 17.61 -12.22
CA ALA A 423 -4.36 17.12 -11.61
C ALA A 423 -5.17 18.27 -10.97
N ASP A 424 -4.51 19.21 -10.28
CA ASP A 424 -5.15 20.46 -9.80
C ASP A 424 -5.75 21.27 -10.97
N ASN A 425 -5.00 21.49 -12.05
CA ASN A 425 -5.49 22.31 -13.16
C ASN A 425 -6.62 21.66 -13.98
N PHE A 426 -6.56 20.34 -14.21
CA PHE A 426 -7.44 19.65 -15.15
C PHE A 426 -8.57 18.87 -14.49
N ILE A 427 -8.36 18.39 -13.27
CA ILE A 427 -9.34 17.55 -12.56
C ILE A 427 -10.01 18.34 -11.45
N CYS A 428 -9.22 18.98 -10.58
CA CYS A 428 -9.72 19.53 -9.32
C CYS A 428 -9.14 20.93 -9.05
N PRO A 429 -9.63 21.99 -9.71
CA PRO A 429 -9.09 23.33 -9.54
C PRO A 429 -9.14 23.80 -8.09
N ASN A 430 -8.02 24.32 -7.59
CA ASN A 430 -7.83 24.75 -6.19
C ASN A 430 -7.78 23.58 -5.19
N PHE A 431 -7.38 22.40 -5.64
CA PHE A 431 -6.98 21.32 -4.74
C PHE A 431 -5.75 21.74 -3.93
N ILE A 432 -4.78 22.39 -4.59
CA ILE A 432 -3.62 23.00 -3.93
C ILE A 432 -4.05 24.41 -3.45
N PRO A 433 -4.14 24.68 -2.14
CA PRO A 433 -4.69 25.94 -1.61
C PRO A 433 -3.76 27.15 -1.68
#